data_AF-A0A0C2WIB2-F1
#
_entry.id   AF-A0A0C2WIB2-F1
#
_cell.length_a   1.000
_cell.length_b   1.000
_cell.length_c   1.000
_cell.angle_alpha   90.00
_cell.angle_beta   90.00
_cell.angle_gamma   90.00
#
_symmetry.space_group_name_H-M   'P 1'
#
loop_
_entity.id
_entity.type
_entity.pdbx_description
1 polymer ?
#
loop_
_entity_poly.entity_id
_entity_poly.type
_entity_poly.pdbx_seq_one_letter_code
_entity_poly.pdbx_strand_id
1 'polypeptide(L)'
;WEEEVLLVVEEMQRVIAYFEWKSQWWHDNTRVRDGVAVDIRHGIMAYAEKQADLLQRMAEGCASQWLSALHVQGFFPEWGPHY
;
A
#
# COMPACT_ATOMS: atom_id res chain seq x y z
N TRP A 1 -6.51 -22.56 15.78
CA TRP A 1 -5.19 -21.98 16.06
C TRP A 1 -4.29 -21.95 14.82
N GLU A 2 -3.92 -23.07 14.18
CA GLU A 2 -3.07 -23.01 12.96
C GLU A 2 -3.77 -22.29 11.78
N GLU A 3 -5.05 -22.59 11.55
CA GLU A 3 -5.87 -21.91 10.54
C GLU A 3 -5.95 -20.39 10.77
N GLU A 4 -6.03 -19.95 12.02
CA GLU A 4 -6.10 -18.52 12.36
C GLU A 4 -4.78 -17.80 12.07
N VAL A 5 -3.64 -18.47 12.25
CA VAL A 5 -2.33 -17.90 11.88
C VAL A 5 -2.24 -17.74 10.35
N LEU A 6 -2.69 -18.75 9.59
CA LEU A 6 -2.72 -18.67 8.12
C LEU A 6 -3.62 -17.53 7.64
N LEU A 7 -4.81 -17.40 8.21
CA LEU A 7 -5.73 -16.30 7.90
C LEU A 7 -5.11 -14.93 8.20
N VAL A 8 -4.42 -14.79 9.33
CA VAL A 8 -3.75 -13.52 9.68
C VAL A 8 -2.65 -13.18 8.68
N VAL A 9 -1.85 -14.16 8.23
CA VAL A 9 -0.80 -13.93 7.22
C VAL A 9 -1.42 -13.53 5.87
N GLU A 10 -2.56 -14.10 5.50
CA GLU A 10 -3.30 -13.71 4.30
C GLU A 10 -3.87 -12.29 4.41
N GLU A 11 -4.44 -11.92 5.55
CA GLU A 11 -4.94 -10.56 5.79
C GLU A 11 -3.80 -9.53 5.76
N MET A 12 -2.62 -9.86 6.28
CA MET A 12 -1.41 -9.02 6.13
C MET A 12 -1.10 -8.76 4.65
N GLN A 13 -1.12 -9.80 3.80
CA GLN A 13 -0.91 -9.65 2.37
C GLN A 13 -1.98 -8.77 1.72
N ARG A 14 -3.25 -8.96 2.07
CA ARG A 14 -4.38 -8.18 1.53
C ARG A 14 -4.27 -6.70 1.88
N VAL A 15 -3.81 -6.36 3.09
CA VAL A 15 -3.59 -4.97 3.50
C VAL A 15 -2.48 -4.31 2.67
N ILE A 16 -1.36 -5.01 2.47
CA ILE A 16 -0.26 -4.53 1.62
C ILE A 16 -0.75 -4.31 0.18
N ALA A 17 -1.40 -5.32 -0.40
CA ALA A 17 -1.93 -5.25 -1.77
C ALA A 17 -2.96 -4.11 -1.93
N TYR A 18 -3.78 -3.83 -0.92
CA TYR A 18 -4.69 -2.71 -0.92
C TYR A 18 -3.95 -1.37 -0.97
N PHE A 19 -2.90 -1.20 -0.18
CA PHE A 19 -2.12 0.05 -0.18
C PHE A 19 -1.40 0.29 -1.50
N GLU A 20 -0.78 -0.73 -2.09
CA GLU A 20 -0.16 -0.67 -3.41
C GLU A 20 -1.19 -0.29 -4.49
N TRP A 21 -2.31 -1.01 -4.53
CA TRP A 21 -3.38 -0.74 -5.48
C TRP A 21 -3.93 0.68 -5.32
N LYS A 22 -4.13 1.13 -4.08
CA LYS A 22 -4.69 2.45 -3.81
C LYS A 22 -3.69 3.57 -4.13
N SER A 23 -2.40 3.33 -3.92
CA SER A 23 -1.32 4.22 -4.36
C SER A 23 -1.37 4.42 -5.88
N GLN A 24 -1.42 3.33 -6.64
CA GLN A 24 -1.53 3.38 -8.10
C GLN A 24 -2.81 4.10 -8.56
N TRP A 25 -3.93 3.82 -7.88
CA TRP A 25 -5.20 4.48 -8.16
C TRP A 25 -5.11 6.01 -8.02
N TRP A 26 -4.34 6.53 -7.06
CA TRP A 26 -4.13 7.97 -6.90
C TRP A 26 -3.35 8.56 -8.08
N HIS A 27 -2.30 7.89 -8.56
CA HIS A 27 -1.56 8.32 -9.74
C HIS A 27 -2.45 8.36 -10.99
N ASP A 28 -3.26 7.32 -11.20
CA ASP A 28 -4.12 7.19 -12.38
C ASP A 28 -5.25 8.24 -12.39
N ASN A 29 -5.83 8.54 -11.23
CA ASN A 29 -6.97 9.47 -11.14
C ASN A 29 -6.61 10.95 -11.08
N THR A 30 -5.32 11.31 -11.11
CA THR A 30 -4.90 12.72 -11.24
C THR A 30 -5.36 13.35 -12.56
N ARG A 31 -5.52 12.53 -13.61
CA ARG A 31 -5.75 12.96 -15.00
C ARG A 31 -7.22 13.23 -15.35
N VAL A 32 -8.18 12.80 -14.52
CA VAL A 32 -9.61 12.77 -14.90
C VAL A 32 -10.32 14.12 -14.70
N ARG A 33 -9.68 15.12 -14.07
CA ARG A 33 -10.32 16.38 -13.68
C ARG A 33 -10.05 17.50 -14.70
N ASP A 34 -10.68 17.39 -15.86
CA ASP A 34 -10.72 18.47 -16.84
C ASP A 34 -11.73 19.56 -16.42
N GLY A 35 -11.43 20.84 -16.75
CA GLY A 35 -12.35 21.97 -16.52
C GLY A 35 -12.10 22.82 -15.26
N VAL A 36 -11.05 22.53 -14.47
CA VAL A 36 -10.63 23.36 -13.33
C VAL A 36 -9.51 24.34 -13.67
N ALA A 37 -9.44 25.44 -12.92
CA ALA A 37 -8.36 26.43 -13.01
C ALA A 37 -6.97 25.78 -12.80
N VAL A 38 -5.94 26.35 -13.43
CA VAL A 38 -4.58 25.78 -13.48
C VAL A 38 -3.94 25.59 -12.11
N ASP A 39 -4.14 26.54 -11.21
CA ASP A 39 -3.69 26.53 -9.83
C ASP A 39 -4.36 25.40 -9.02
N ILE A 40 -5.68 25.25 -9.17
CA ILE A 40 -6.45 24.15 -8.55
C ILE A 40 -5.95 22.80 -9.09
N ARG A 41 -5.70 22.70 -10.40
CA ARG A 41 -5.17 21.48 -11.01
C ARG A 41 -3.82 21.09 -10.42
N HIS A 42 -2.89 22.03 -10.27
CA HIS A 42 -1.60 21.77 -9.64
C HIS A 42 -1.75 21.30 -8.19
N GLY A 43 -2.66 21.92 -7.42
CA GLY A 43 -2.95 21.51 -6.04
C GLY A 43 -3.48 20.08 -5.95
N ILE A 44 -4.39 19.69 -6.86
CA ILE A 44 -4.93 18.34 -6.94
C ILE A 44 -3.84 17.33 -7.27
N MET A 45 -3.00 17.62 -8.27
CA MET A 45 -1.89 16.74 -8.66
C MET A 45 -0.92 16.54 -7.49
N ALA A 46 -0.48 17.64 -6.86
CA ALA A 46 0.44 17.57 -5.72
C ALA A 46 -0.15 16.78 -4.54
N TYR A 47 -1.45 16.95 -4.26
CA TYR A 47 -2.11 16.20 -3.21
C TYR A 47 -2.21 14.70 -3.53
N ALA A 48 -2.58 14.35 -4.76
CA ALA A 48 -2.67 12.96 -5.18
C ALA A 48 -1.30 12.25 -5.15
N GLU A 49 -0.24 12.91 -5.62
CA GLU A 49 1.13 12.40 -5.51
C GLU A 49 1.53 12.16 -4.05
N LYS A 50 1.19 13.09 -3.15
CA LYS A 50 1.41 12.91 -1.71
C LYS A 50 0.63 11.72 -1.15
N GLN A 51 -0.61 11.50 -1.59
CA GLN A 51 -1.42 10.36 -1.13
C GLN A 51 -0.85 9.03 -1.64
N ALA A 52 -0.37 9.00 -2.89
CA ALA A 52 0.27 7.82 -3.45
C ALA A 52 1.56 7.45 -2.70
N ASP A 53 2.46 8.41 -2.51
CA ASP A 53 3.70 8.22 -1.72
C ASP A 53 3.41 7.77 -0.28
N LEU A 54 2.40 8.35 0.37
CA LEU A 54 2.00 7.93 1.72
C LEU A 54 1.58 6.46 1.76
N LEU A 55 0.72 6.02 0.83
CA LEU A 55 0.21 4.66 0.79
C LEU A 55 1.32 3.66 0.44
N GLN A 56 2.23 4.02 -0.47
CA GLN A 56 3.40 3.21 -0.79
C GLN A 56 4.26 2.96 0.47
N ARG A 57 4.55 4.02 1.24
CA ARG A 57 5.29 3.91 2.50
C ARG A 57 4.55 3.10 3.57
N MET A 58 3.23 3.15 3.58
CA MET A 58 2.43 2.31 4.47
C MET A 58 2.56 0.83 4.10
N ALA A 59 2.53 0.48 2.81
CA ALA A 59 2.76 -0.89 2.34
C ALA A 59 4.14 -1.40 2.79
N GLU A 60 5.20 -0.63 2.51
CA GLU A 60 6.58 -0.95 2.89
C GLU A 60 6.75 -1.06 4.42
N GLY A 61 6.17 -0.13 5.17
CA GLY A 61 6.22 -0.13 6.63
C GLY A 61 5.52 -1.33 7.26
N CYS A 62 4.34 -1.68 6.76
CA CYS A 62 3.61 -2.88 7.16
C CYS A 62 4.41 -4.15 6.83
N ALA A 63 4.90 -4.28 5.60
CA ALA A 63 5.70 -5.43 5.18
C ALA A 63 6.95 -5.60 6.05
N SER A 64 7.71 -4.52 6.26
CA SER A 64 8.92 -4.54 7.09
C SER A 64 8.63 -5.00 8.53
N GLN A 65 7.59 -4.46 9.16
CA GLN A 65 7.22 -4.81 10.54
C GLN A 65 6.71 -6.25 10.64
N TRP A 66 5.87 -6.68 9.70
CA TRP A 66 5.26 -8.01 9.75
C TRP A 66 6.22 -9.12 9.35
N LEU A 67 7.06 -8.93 8.32
CA LEU A 67 8.09 -9.91 7.97
C LEU A 67 9.08 -10.11 9.12
N SER A 68 9.48 -9.03 9.79
CA SER A 68 10.31 -9.12 11.00
C SER A 68 9.63 -9.99 12.08
N ALA A 69 8.35 -9.74 12.37
CA ALA A 69 7.61 -10.51 13.36
C ALA A 69 7.41 -11.98 12.95
N LEU A 70 7.09 -12.25 11.68
CA LEU A 70 6.87 -13.60 11.15
C LEU A 70 8.16 -14.43 11.11
N HIS A 71 9.29 -13.82 10.72
CA HIS A 71 10.59 -14.49 10.74
C HIS A 71 11.00 -14.95 12.15
N VAL A 72 10.73 -14.14 13.18
CA VAL A 72 10.99 -14.52 14.59
C VAL A 72 10.17 -15.75 14.98
N GLN A 73 8.99 -15.93 14.41
CA GLN A 73 8.10 -17.07 14.63
C GLN A 73 8.35 -18.24 13.65
N GLY A 74 9.32 -18.12 12.73
CA GLY A 74 9.65 -19.16 11.74
C GLY A 74 8.71 -19.22 10.53
N PHE A 75 7.89 -18.19 10.30
CA PHE A 75 7.01 -18.09 9.14
C PHE A 75 7.64 -17.25 8.03
N PHE A 76 7.59 -17.76 6.80
CA PHE A 76 8.16 -17.12 5.61
C PHE A 76 7.08 -17.04 4.52
N PRO A 77 6.30 -15.95 4.48
CA PRO A 77 5.20 -15.83 3.53
C PRO A 77 5.71 -15.64 2.09
N GLU A 78 4.95 -16.14 1.11
CA GLU A 78 5.30 -16.06 -0.32
C GLU A 78 5.41 -14.63 -0.85
N TRP A 79 4.69 -13.68 -0.24
CA TRP A 79 4.78 -12.26 -0.59
C TRP A 79 6.04 -11.58 -0.05
N GLY A 80 6.71 -12.18 0.94
CA GLY A 80 7.87 -11.60 1.62
C GLY A 80 9.01 -11.17 0.70
N PRO A 81 9.45 -11.96 -0.29
CA PRO A 81 10.53 -11.59 -1.20
C PRO A 81 10.30 -10.34 -2.06
N HIS A 82 9.07 -9.80 -2.10
CA HIS A 82 8.77 -8.54 -2.80
C HIS A 82 9.16 -7.30 -1.97
N TYR A 83 9.57 -7.49 -0.70
CA TYR A 83 9.85 -6.47 0.30
C TYR A 83 11.17 -6.75 1.05
#